data_AF-A0A967GHE9-F1
#
_entry.id   AF-A0A967GHE9-F1
#
_cell.length_a   1.000
_cell.length_b   1.000
_cell.length_c   1.000
_cell.angle_alpha   90.00
_cell.angle_beta   90.00
_cell.angle_gamma   90.00
#
_symmetry.space_group_name_H-M   'P 1'
#
loop_
_entity.id
_entity.type
_entity.pdbx_description
1 polymer ?
#
loop_
_entity_poly.entity_id
_entity_poly.type
_entity_poly.pdbx_seq_one_letter_code
_entity_poly.pdbx_strand_id
1 'polypeptide(L)' 'PEGLLTALKSENVFVSVRGDSLRITPHVYNDDSDVDRLFQALERAMA' A
#
# COMPACT_ATOMS: atom_id res chain seq x y z
N PRO A 1 9.20 -6.10 5.36
CA PRO A 1 10.10 -6.16 4.18
C PRO A 1 10.83 -4.82 3.98
N GLU A 2 12.15 -4.85 3.80
CA GLU A 2 12.93 -3.67 3.42
C GLU A 2 12.50 -3.24 2.00
N GLY A 3 12.23 -1.95 1.79
CA GLY A 3 11.79 -1.45 0.47
C GLY A 3 10.29 -1.57 0.16
N LEU A 4 9.46 -2.07 1.08
CA LEU A 4 7.99 -2.17 0.90
C LEU A 4 7.35 -0.83 0.51
N LEU A 5 7.75 0.26 1.15
CA LEU A 5 7.26 1.60 0.82
C LEU A 5 7.65 2.06 -0.58
N THR A 6 8.84 1.67 -1.05
CA THR A 6 9.30 2.00 -2.40
C THR A 6 8.48 1.24 -3.45
N ALA A 7 8.20 -0.05 -3.21
CA ALA A 7 7.37 -0.86 -4.09
C ALA A 7 5.92 -0.36 -4.16
N LEU A 8 5.31 -0.04 -3.01
CA LEU A 8 3.97 0.55 -2.96
C LEU A 8 3.93 1.91 -3.68
N LYS A 9 4.96 2.75 -3.49
CA LYS A 9 5.06 4.04 -4.15
C LYS A 9 5.16 3.93 -5.67
N SER A 10 5.85 2.92 -6.22
CA SER A 10 5.88 2.70 -7.68
C SER A 10 4.51 2.34 -8.26
N GLU A 11 3.61 1.80 -7.45
CA GLU A 11 2.23 1.49 -7.81
C GLU A 11 1.27 2.66 -7.46
N ASN A 12 1.79 3.86 -7.17
CA ASN A 12 1.02 5.02 -6.70
C ASN A 12 0.22 4.78 -5.41
N VAL A 13 0.67 3.87 -4.55
CA VAL A 13 0.09 3.59 -3.24
C VAL A 13 0.93 4.24 -2.16
N PHE A 14 0.34 5.20 -1.44
CA PHE A 14 1.03 5.97 -0.39
C PHE A 14 0.49 5.60 0.98
N VAL A 15 1.31 4.92 1.78
CA VAL A 15 0.96 4.49 3.14
C VAL A 15 2.01 4.90 4.14
N SER A 16 1.63 4.95 5.41
CA SER A 16 2.52 5.24 6.53
C SER A 16 2.84 3.99 7.34
N VAL A 17 4.13 3.77 7.58
CA VAL A 17 4.61 2.74 8.52
C VAL A 17 4.67 3.32 9.93
N ARG A 18 4.29 2.51 10.91
CA ARG A 18 4.37 2.79 12.35
C ARG A 18 5.00 1.58 13.04
N GLY A 19 6.31 1.66 13.29
CA GLY A 19 7.09 0.53 13.77
C GLY A 19 6.96 -0.65 12.79
N ASP A 20 6.43 -1.76 13.29
CA ASP A 20 6.30 -3.01 12.52
C ASP A 20 4.93 -3.17 11.86
N SER A 21 4.08 -2.13 11.91
CA SER A 21 2.72 -2.17 11.38
C SER A 21 2.45 -1.08 10.35
N LEU A 22 1.58 -1.38 9.40
CA LEU A 22 1.00 -0.41 8.48
C LEU A 22 -0.36 0.02 8.99
N ARG A 23 -0.58 1.34 9.07
CA ARG A 23 -1.92 1.89 9.31
C ARG A 23 -2.42 2.51 8.01
N ILE A 24 -3.52 1.97 7.50
CA ILE A 24 -4.12 2.39 6.25
C ILE A 24 -5.51 2.95 6.56
N THR A 25 -5.76 4.18 6.14
CA THR A 25 -7.06 4.84 6.24
C THR A 25 -7.34 5.43 4.87
N PRO A 26 -8.22 4.80 4.07
CA PRO A 26 -8.56 5.29 2.74
C PRO A 26 -9.13 6.70 2.80
N HIS A 27 -8.86 7.49 1.76
CA HIS A 27 -9.53 8.77 1.59
C HIS A 27 -10.97 8.52 1.15
N VAL A 28 -11.89 9.45 1.43
CA VAL A 28 -13.30 9.36 0.99
C VAL A 28 -13.48 9.30 -0.53
N TYR A 29 -12.41 9.57 -1.29
CA TYR A 29 -12.40 9.50 -2.75
C TYR A 29 -11.84 8.18 -3.29
N ASN A 30 -11.38 7.29 -2.42
CA ASN A 30 -10.96 5.97 -2.86
C ASN A 30 -12.18 5.12 -3.18
N ASP A 31 -12.07 4.37 -4.27
CA ASP A 31 -13.04 3.37 -4.69
C ASP A 31 -12.45 1.96 -4.56
N ASP A 32 -13.24 0.95 -4.95
CA ASP A 32 -12.83 -0.45 -4.89
C ASP A 32 -11.58 -0.72 -5.75
N SER A 33 -11.36 0.02 -6.84
CA SER A 33 -10.19 -0.15 -7.70
C SER A 33 -8.91 0.31 -7.01
N ASP A 34 -8.98 1.37 -6.19
CA ASP A 34 -7.84 1.80 -5.37
C ASP A 34 -7.51 0.77 -4.28
N VAL A 35 -8.54 0.15 -3.69
CA VAL A 35 -8.37 -0.92 -2.71
C VAL A 35 -7.73 -2.15 -3.36
N ASP A 36 -8.19 -2.55 -4.54
CA ASP A 36 -7.59 -3.63 -5.32
C ASP A 36 -6.13 -3.35 -5.67
N ARG A 37 -5.80 -2.11 -6.07
CA ARG A 37 -4.43 -1.69 -6.36
C ARG A 37 -3.52 -1.83 -5.14
N LEU A 38 -4.01 -1.47 -3.95
CA LEU A 38 -3.27 -1.65 -2.70
C LEU A 38 -2.94 -3.13 -2.46
N PHE A 39 -3.92 -4.03 -2.59
CA PHE A 39 -3.70 -5.45 -2.35
C PHE A 39 -2.74 -6.07 -3.37
N GLN A 40 -2.89 -5.75 -4.66
CA GLN A 40 -1.97 -6.23 -5.70
C GLN A 40 -0.54 -5.74 -5.46
N ALA A 41 -0.37 -4.49 -5.04
CA ALA A 41 0.95 -3.94 -4.73
C ALA A 41 1.57 -4.62 -3.49
N LEU A 42 0.76 -4.96 -2.47
CA LEU A 42 1.21 -5.72 -1.31
C LEU A 42 1.63 -7.14 -1.68
N GLU A 43 0.83 -7.86 -2.48
CA GLU A 43 1.16 -9.20 -2.96
C GLU A 43 2.49 -9.21 -3.71
N ARG A 44 2.67 -8.27 -4.66
CA ARG A 44 3.92 -8.14 -5.43
C ARG A 44 5.13 -7.83 -4.55
N ALA A 45 4.96 -7.02 -3.50
CA ALA A 45 6.05 -6.63 -2.60
C ALA A 45 6.39 -7.71 -1.55
N MET A 46 5.55 -8.73 -1.41
CA MET A 46 5.72 -9.85 -0.47
C MET A 46 6.07 -11.17 -1.14
N ALA A 47 5.96 -11.26 -2.47
CA ALA A 47 6.47 -12.35 -3.29
C ALA A 47 8.01 -12.33 -3.37
#